data_AF-A0A1I4WZI6-F1
#
_entry.id   AF-A0A1I4WZI6-F1
#
_cell.length_a   1.000
_cell.length_b   1.000
_cell.length_c   1.000
_cell.angle_alpha   90.00
_cell.angle_beta   90.00
_cell.angle_gamma   90.00
#
_symmetry.space_group_name_H-M   'P 1'
#
loop_
_entity.id
_entity.type
_entity.pdbx_description
1 polymer ?
#
loop_
_entity_poly.entity_id
_entity_poly.type
_entity_poly.pdbx_seq_one_letter_code
_entity_poly.pdbx_strand_id
1 'polypeptide(L)' 'MSNSTEIANQVAAVIGQPYSDALAALLAENTGRPVRPAGKGYYGTTDLRPERINLNVNDEGLITSYSFG' A
#
# COMPACT_ATOMS: atom_id res chain seq x y z
N MET A 1 19.14 12.32 -0.86
CA MET A 1 17.68 12.51 -0.88
C MET A 1 17.08 11.59 0.16
N SER A 2 16.06 11.99 0.91
CA SER A 2 15.53 11.20 2.02
C SER A 2 14.77 9.97 1.47
N ASN A 3 15.14 8.78 1.93
CA ASN A 3 14.58 7.48 1.49
C ASN A 3 13.03 7.44 1.54
N SER A 4 12.43 8.19 2.46
CA SER A 4 10.98 8.28 2.63
C SER A 4 10.24 8.95 1.46
N THR A 5 10.86 9.92 0.78
CA THR A 5 10.21 10.60 -0.37
C THR A 5 10.17 9.69 -1.60
N GLU A 6 11.20 8.88 -1.79
CA GLU A 6 11.25 7.92 -2.90
C GLU A 6 10.21 6.80 -2.73
N ILE A 7 10.10 6.24 -1.52
CA ILE A 7 9.05 5.28 -1.17
C ILE A 7 7.65 5.88 -1.41
N ALA A 8 7.41 7.11 -0.94
CA ALA A 8 6.13 7.78 -1.14
C ALA A 8 5.77 7.94 -2.63
N ASN A 9 6.75 8.25 -3.49
CA ASN A 9 6.54 8.36 -4.93
C ASN A 9 6.25 7.00 -5.58
N GLN A 10 6.97 5.94 -5.19
CA GLN A 10 6.73 4.58 -5.69
C GLN A 10 5.32 4.09 -5.34
N VAL A 11 4.85 4.34 -4.11
CA VAL A 11 3.51 3.95 -3.67
C VAL A 11 2.43 4.84 -4.31
N ALA A 12 2.69 6.14 -4.49
CA ALA A 12 1.75 7.03 -5.18
C ALA A 12 1.53 6.64 -6.65
N ALA A 13 2.54 6.05 -7.31
CA ALA A 13 2.47 5.64 -8.71
C ALA A 13 1.44 4.54 -8.99
N VAL A 14 0.98 3.82 -7.96
CA VAL A 14 -0.03 2.75 -8.11
C VAL A 14 -1.46 3.22 -7.85
N ILE A 15 -1.67 4.48 -7.46
CA ILE A 15 -3.00 5.04 -7.28
C ILE A 15 -3.75 5.03 -8.62
N GLY A 16 -5.01 4.59 -8.58
CA GLY A 16 -5.86 4.39 -9.76
C GLY A 16 -5.71 3.02 -10.43
N GLN A 17 -4.73 2.20 -10.02
CA GLN A 17 -4.59 0.84 -10.55
C GLN A 17 -5.48 -0.15 -9.78
N PRO A 18 -5.93 -1.24 -10.43
CA PRO A 18 -6.57 -2.35 -9.73
C PRO A 18 -5.61 -2.99 -8.71
N TYR A 19 -6.13 -3.27 -7.52
CA TYR A 19 -5.38 -4.05 -6.53
C TYR A 19 -5.16 -5.48 -7.02
N SER A 20 -3.96 -6.01 -6.76
CA SER A 20 -3.66 -7.44 -6.87
C SER A 20 -2.55 -7.81 -5.88
N ASP A 21 -2.52 -9.07 -5.45
CA ASP A 21 -1.47 -9.56 -4.56
C ASP A 21 -0.08 -9.48 -5.22
N ALA A 22 -0.01 -9.63 -6.54
CA ALA A 22 1.23 -9.47 -7.30
C ALA A 22 1.76 -8.03 -7.27
N LEU A 23 0.87 -7.04 -7.40
CA LEU A 23 1.22 -5.63 -7.27
C LEU A 23 1.70 -5.30 -5.85
N ALA A 24 1.02 -5.82 -4.83
CA ALA A 24 1.41 -5.65 -3.44
C ALA A 24 2.80 -6.27 -3.15
N ALA A 25 3.07 -7.47 -3.68
CA ALA A 25 4.37 -8.13 -3.55
C ALA A 25 5.50 -7.34 -4.23
N LEU A 26 5.26 -6.83 -5.44
CA LEU A 26 6.23 -6.00 -6.16
C LEU A 26 6.52 -4.70 -5.41
N LEU A 27 5.50 -4.03 -4.88
CA LEU A 27 5.69 -2.85 -4.04
C LEU A 27 6.47 -3.17 -2.77
N ALA A 28 6.22 -4.32 -2.15
CA ALA A 28 6.94 -4.74 -0.95
C ALA A 28 8.43 -4.98 -1.23
N GLU A 29 8.75 -5.60 -2.38
CA GLU A 29 10.13 -5.79 -2.84
C GLU A 29 10.83 -4.46 -3.11
N ASN A 30 10.17 -3.55 -3.84
CA ASN A 30 10.75 -2.25 -4.20
C ASN A 30 10.97 -1.33 -2.99
N THR A 31 10.04 -1.35 -2.03
CA THR A 31 10.08 -0.46 -0.86
C THR A 31 10.76 -1.08 0.36
N GLY A 32 11.00 -2.40 0.34
CA GLY A 32 11.49 -3.17 1.49
C GLY A 32 10.50 -3.19 2.68
N ARG A 33 9.22 -2.90 2.42
CA ARG A 33 8.19 -2.72 3.45
C ARG A 33 7.04 -3.71 3.25
N PRO A 34 6.43 -4.23 4.32
CA PRO A 34 5.19 -5.00 4.20
C PRO A 34 4.09 -4.15 3.56
N VAL A 35 3.41 -4.68 2.55
CA VAL A 35 2.28 -4.02 1.86
C VAL A 35 1.02 -4.86 2.06
N ARG A 36 -0.10 -4.22 2.37
CA ARG A 36 -1.41 -4.88 2.50
C ARG A 36 -2.53 -4.04 1.91
N PRO A 37 -3.61 -4.65 1.42
CA PRO A 37 -4.84 -3.94 1.14
C PRO A 37 -5.55 -3.56 2.44
N ALA A 38 -6.24 -2.41 2.41
CA ALA A 38 -7.10 -1.90 3.44
C ALA A 38 -8.38 -1.35 2.80
N GLY A 39 -9.47 -1.30 3.58
CA GLY A 39 -10.77 -0.86 3.10
C GLY A 39 -11.81 -1.96 3.16
N LYS A 40 -12.95 -1.73 2.51
CA LYS A 40 -14.10 -2.64 2.60
C LYS A 40 -13.75 -4.01 2.03
N GLY A 41 -14.02 -5.07 2.78
CA GLY A 41 -13.69 -6.45 2.39
C GLY A 41 -12.29 -6.91 2.81
N TYR A 42 -11.43 -6.01 3.31
CA TYR A 42 -10.10 -6.35 3.81
C TYR A 42 -10.05 -6.17 5.34
N TYR A 43 -10.01 -7.29 6.05
CA TYR A 43 -9.90 -7.32 7.51
C TYR A 43 -8.42 -7.39 7.92
N GLY A 44 -7.99 -6.47 8.79
CA GLY A 44 -6.63 -6.39 9.29
C GLY A 44 -6.57 -6.15 10.79
N THR A 45 -5.44 -6.44 11.40
CA THR A 45 -5.14 -6.09 12.79
C THR A 45 -4.92 -4.57 12.91
N THR A 46 -5.42 -3.95 13.98
CA THR A 46 -5.25 -2.52 14.26
C THR A 46 -3.92 -2.21 14.94
N ASP A 47 -2.93 -3.09 14.81
CA ASP A 47 -1.62 -2.93 15.41
C ASP A 47 -0.80 -1.87 14.67
N LEU A 48 -0.16 -0.97 15.41
CA LEU A 48 0.67 0.09 14.83
C LEU A 48 2.01 -0.51 14.33
N ARG A 49 2.22 -0.50 13.02
CA ARG A 49 3.45 -0.87 12.31
C ARG A 49 3.88 0.26 11.36
N PRO A 50 4.65 1.25 11.83
CA PRO A 50 5.04 2.41 11.01
C PRO A 50 5.80 2.04 9.72
N GLU A 51 6.40 0.87 9.68
CA GLU A 51 7.08 0.27 8.53
C GLU A 51 6.13 -0.32 7.47
N ARG A 52 4.86 -0.58 7.79
CA ARG A 52 3.88 -1.15 6.86
C ARG A 52 3.24 -0.08 5.99
N ILE A 53 2.93 -0.46 4.75
CA ILE A 53 2.15 0.33 3.80
C ILE A 53 0.77 -0.32 3.68
N ASN A 54 -0.28 0.46 3.88
CA ASN A 54 -1.64 0.04 3.62
C ASN A 54 -2.13 0.71 2.34
N LEU A 55 -2.59 -0.07 1.36
CA LEU A 55 -3.21 0.41 0.13
C LEU A 55 -4.73 0.44 0.34
N ASN A 56 -5.33 1.62 0.32
CA ASN A 56 -6.78 1.75 0.48
C ASN A 56 -7.48 1.44 -0.85
N VAL A 57 -8.26 0.37 -0.85
CA VAL A 57 -8.97 -0.13 -2.03
C VAL A 57 -10.45 0.20 -1.91
N ASN A 58 -11.05 0.73 -2.97
CA ASN A 58 -12.49 1.02 -3.02
C ASN A 58 -13.31 -0.24 -3.36
N ASP A 59 -14.64 -0.09 -3.39
CA ASP A 59 -15.58 -1.17 -3.67
C ASP A 59 -15.46 -1.75 -5.10
N GLU A 60 -14.78 -1.05 -6.01
CA GLU A 60 -14.49 -1.48 -7.39
C GLU A 60 -13.14 -2.21 -7.52
N GLY A 61 -12.40 -2.35 -6.42
CA GLY A 61 -11.08 -2.98 -6.41
C GLY A 61 -9.94 -2.06 -6.85
N LEU A 62 -10.16 -0.74 -6.94
CA LEU A 62 -9.14 0.23 -7.32
C LEU A 62 -8.45 0.83 -6.09
N ILE A 63 -7.13 1.01 -6.19
CA ILE A 63 -6.32 1.69 -5.19
C ILE A 63 -6.61 3.19 -5.26
N THR A 64 -7.06 3.79 -4.15
CA THR A 64 -7.46 5.20 -4.09
C THR A 64 -6.51 6.06 -3.26
N SER A 65 -5.83 5.47 -2.29
CA SER A 65 -4.86 6.15 -1.43
C SER A 65 -3.97 5.15 -0.70
N TYR A 66 -3.00 5.64 0.06
CA TYR A 66 -2.17 4.81 0.94
C TYR A 66 -1.95 5.48 2.30
N SER A 67 -1.61 4.66 3.30
CA SER A 67 -1.16 5.12 4.61
C SER A 67 0.00 4.28 5.12
N PHE A 68 0.76 4.85 6.06
CA PHE A 68 1.76 4.11 6.82
C PHE A 68 1.18 3.73 8.17
N GLY A 69 1.31 2.47 8.59
CA GLY A 69 0.82 2.03 9.89
C GLY A 69 0.49 0.56 9.99
#